data_AF-A0A920KY24-F1
#
_entry.id   AF-A0A920KY24-F1
#
_cell.length_a   1.000
_cell.length_b   1.000
_cell.length_c   1.000
_cell.angle_alpha   90.00
_cell.angle_beta   90.00
_cell.angle_gamma   90.00
#
_symmetry.space_group_name_H-M   'P 1'
#
loop_
_entity.id
_entity.type
_entity.pdbx_description
1 polymer ?
#
loop_
_entity_poly.entity_id
_entity_poly.type
_entity_poly.pdbx_seq_one_letter_code
_entity_poly.pdbx_strand_id
1 'polypeptide(L)'
;MVTVYGLNDKIGNITYYDNNGQSEFGFTKPYSEETAKQIDEEISKIVEREYKRALSLLRKHKKKLSELAEHLLEKEVIFKDDLVSIFGKRPFEKEETVEEKVKTSPTKKAVKSA
;
A
#
# COMPACT_ATOMS: atom_id res chain seq x y z
N MET A 1 13.65 3.74 3.15
CA MET A 1 14.35 2.51 2.72
C MET A 1 15.83 2.76 2.50
N VAL A 2 16.19 3.70 1.62
CA VAL A 2 17.59 3.97 1.28
C VAL A 2 18.35 4.70 2.41
N THR A 3 17.87 5.85 2.89
CA THR A 3 18.62 6.70 3.84
C THR A 3 18.47 6.33 5.31
N VAL A 4 17.29 5.83 5.69
CA VAL A 4 16.96 5.52 7.11
C VAL A 4 17.28 4.07 7.46
N TYR A 5 16.93 3.13 6.56
CA TYR A 5 17.02 1.69 6.82
C TYR A 5 18.26 1.03 6.20
N GLY A 6 19.06 1.76 5.41
CA GLY A 6 20.25 1.20 4.76
C GLY A 6 19.95 0.03 3.81
N LEU A 7 18.74 -0.03 3.26
CA LEU A 7 18.31 -1.13 2.37
C LEU A 7 18.69 -0.80 0.91
N ASN A 8 19.98 -0.56 0.66
CA ASN A 8 20.50 -0.30 -0.68
C ASN A 8 21.94 -0.80 -0.85
N ASP A 9 22.21 -1.57 -1.91
CA ASP A 9 23.51 -2.21 -2.14
C ASP A 9 24.65 -1.23 -2.45
N LYS A 10 24.34 -0.06 -3.05
CA LYS A 10 25.36 0.93 -3.41
C LYS A 10 25.77 1.83 -2.25
N ILE A 11 24.79 2.23 -1.45
CA ILE A 11 24.99 3.07 -0.27
C ILE A 11 25.48 2.21 0.92
N GLY A 12 25.12 0.93 0.92
CA GLY A 12 25.40 -0.01 1.99
C GLY A 12 24.43 0.09 3.16
N ASN A 13 24.69 -0.70 4.20
CA ASN A 13 23.86 -0.84 5.39
C ASN A 13 24.10 0.32 6.39
N ILE A 14 24.07 1.55 5.90
CA ILE A 14 24.34 2.77 6.67
C ILE A 14 23.02 3.52 6.90
N THR A 15 22.86 4.06 8.12
CA THR A 15 21.76 4.97 8.43
C THR A 15 22.28 6.40 8.49
N TYR A 16 21.62 7.29 7.75
CA TYR A 16 21.88 8.74 7.77
C TYR A 16 20.85 9.49 8.62
N TYR A 17 20.02 8.76 9.35
CA TYR A 17 18.96 9.32 10.19
C TYR A 17 19.46 9.44 11.63
N ASP A 18 19.60 10.68 12.10
CA ASP A 18 19.90 10.98 13.51
C ASP A 18 18.59 11.31 14.26
N ASN A 19 18.28 10.51 15.27
CA ASN A 19 17.08 10.63 16.11
C ASN A 19 17.26 11.57 17.31
N ASN A 20 18.42 12.21 17.47
CA ASN A 20 18.77 12.94 18.70
C ASN A 20 18.02 14.28 18.91
N GLY A 21 16.92 14.55 18.20
CA GLY A 21 16.10 15.76 18.38
C GLY A 21 16.79 17.07 17.96
N GLN A 22 18.09 17.04 17.63
CA GLN A 22 18.87 18.19 17.14
C GLN A 22 18.62 18.47 15.64
N SER A 23 17.98 17.53 14.93
CA SER A 23 17.66 17.66 13.51
C SER A 23 16.53 18.66 13.22
N GLU A 24 15.77 19.10 14.24
CA GLU A 24 14.78 20.18 14.06
C GLU A 24 15.43 21.55 13.81
N PHE A 25 16.69 21.74 14.22
CA PHE A 25 17.39 23.03 14.09
C PHE A 25 18.71 22.96 13.31
N GLY A 26 19.22 21.76 13.00
CA GLY A 26 20.45 21.56 12.22
C GLY A 26 20.18 21.09 10.78
N PHE A 27 20.06 22.02 9.85
CA PHE A 27 19.84 21.81 8.40
C PHE A 27 21.01 21.15 7.63
N THR A 28 21.93 20.46 8.29
CA THR A 28 23.12 19.87 7.65
C THR A 28 22.93 18.39 7.42
N LYS A 29 22.77 18.02 6.14
CA LYS A 29 22.79 16.62 5.69
C LYS A 29 24.10 15.96 6.16
N PRO A 30 24.08 14.81 6.86
CA PRO A 30 25.29 14.16 7.40
C PRO A 30 26.06 13.38 6.32
N TYR A 31 26.10 13.89 5.09
CA TYR A 31 26.71 13.23 3.93
C TYR A 31 27.12 14.26 2.87
N SER A 32 28.09 13.91 2.03
CA SER A 32 28.57 14.77 0.94
C SER A 32 27.51 14.97 -0.14
N GLU A 33 27.65 16.04 -0.93
CA GLU A 33 26.83 16.26 -2.13
C GLU A 33 26.91 15.09 -3.13
N GLU A 34 28.07 14.45 -3.23
CA GLU A 34 28.24 13.25 -4.05
C GLU A 34 27.37 12.09 -3.54
N THR A 35 27.35 11.87 -2.22
CA THR A 35 26.50 10.84 -1.60
C THR A 35 25.02 11.20 -1.74
N ALA A 36 24.67 12.48 -1.62
CA ALA A 36 23.31 12.97 -1.85
C ALA A 36 22.82 12.63 -3.27
N LYS A 37 23.65 12.91 -4.27
CA LYS A 37 23.35 12.56 -5.66
C LYS A 37 23.17 11.06 -5.86
N GLN A 38 24.02 10.25 -5.25
CA GLN A 38 23.89 8.79 -5.32
C GLN A 38 22.59 8.30 -4.67
N ILE A 39 22.21 8.86 -3.52
CA ILE A 39 20.94 8.54 -2.85
C ILE A 39 19.75 8.86 -3.78
N ASP A 40 19.72 10.04 -4.38
CA ASP A 40 18.63 10.46 -5.27
C ASP A 40 18.52 9.58 -6.52
N GLU A 41 19.67 9.18 -7.10
CA GLU A 41 19.72 8.24 -8.23
C GLU A 41 19.15 6.87 -7.86
N GLU A 42 19.49 6.35 -6.68
CA GLU A 42 19.01 5.04 -6.23
C GLU A 42 17.52 5.07 -5.85
N ILE A 43 17.04 6.15 -5.24
CA ILE A 43 15.61 6.36 -4.99
C ILE A 43 14.85 6.38 -6.33
N SER A 44 15.34 7.14 -7.30
CA SER A 44 14.72 7.23 -8.63
C SER A 44 14.62 5.87 -9.31
N LYS A 45 15.67 5.05 -9.22
CA LYS A 45 15.66 3.68 -9.77
C LYS A 45 14.62 2.78 -9.11
N ILE A 46 14.48 2.85 -7.79
CA ILE A 46 13.48 2.07 -7.05
C ILE A 46 12.08 2.46 -7.52
N VAL A 47 11.79 3.77 -7.55
CA VAL A 47 10.48 4.28 -7.98
C VAL A 47 10.16 3.86 -9.40
N GLU A 48 11.09 4.05 -10.34
CA GLU A 48 10.89 3.68 -11.75
C GLU A 48 10.69 2.18 -11.93
N ARG A 49 11.44 1.35 -11.18
CA ARG A 49 11.30 -0.12 -11.22
C ARG A 49 9.93 -0.56 -10.74
N GLU A 50 9.49 -0.07 -9.58
CA GLU A 50 8.17 -0.45 -9.03
C GLU A 50 7.03 0.12 -9.87
N TYR A 51 7.19 1.31 -10.46
CA TYR A 51 6.23 1.87 -11.41
C TYR A 51 6.06 0.98 -12.64
N LYS A 52 7.16 0.57 -13.28
CA LYS A 52 7.11 -0.37 -14.42
C LYS A 52 6.49 -1.71 -14.03
N ARG A 53 6.81 -2.22 -12.84
CA ARG A 53 6.23 -3.46 -12.30
C ARG A 53 4.72 -3.32 -12.11
N ALA A 54 4.25 -2.21 -11.54
CA ALA A 54 2.83 -1.93 -11.37
C ALA A 54 2.10 -1.84 -12.72
N LEU A 55 2.65 -1.09 -13.69
CA LEU A 55 2.12 -1.02 -15.05
C LEU A 55 2.04 -2.40 -15.72
N SER A 56 3.09 -3.20 -15.59
CA SER A 56 3.13 -4.56 -16.13
C SER A 56 2.02 -5.43 -15.52
N LEU A 57 1.84 -5.37 -14.20
CA LEU A 57 0.79 -6.09 -13.49
C LEU A 57 -0.61 -5.66 -13.95
N LEU A 58 -0.87 -4.35 -14.00
CA LEU A 58 -2.15 -3.81 -14.44
C LEU A 58 -2.45 -4.17 -15.90
N ARG A 59 -1.45 -4.10 -16.79
CA ARG A 59 -1.59 -4.52 -18.20
C ARG A 59 -1.87 -6.01 -18.32
N LYS A 60 -1.16 -6.86 -17.57
CA LYS A 60 -1.38 -8.32 -17.54
C LYS A 60 -2.81 -8.67 -17.13
N HIS A 61 -3.39 -7.91 -16.20
CA HIS A 61 -4.74 -8.14 -15.67
C HIS A 61 -5.79 -7.17 -16.21
N LYS A 62 -5.53 -6.51 -17.35
CA LYS A 62 -6.37 -5.44 -17.91
C LYS A 62 -7.84 -5.83 -18.06
N LYS A 63 -8.13 -7.07 -18.49
CA LYS A 63 -9.51 -7.56 -18.64
C LYS A 63 -10.29 -7.54 -17.33
N LYS A 64 -9.70 -8.10 -16.26
CA LYS A 64 -10.32 -8.13 -14.93
C LYS A 64 -10.40 -6.73 -14.30
N LEU A 65 -9.44 -5.86 -14.61
CA LEU A 65 -9.49 -4.47 -14.20
C LEU A 65 -10.65 -3.72 -14.86
N SER A 66 -10.90 -3.95 -16.16
CA SER A 66 -12.06 -3.39 -16.86
C SER A 66 -13.37 -3.90 -16.29
N GLU A 67 -13.48 -5.21 -16.02
CA GLU A 67 -14.65 -5.80 -15.37
C GLU A 67 -14.93 -5.19 -13.99
N LEU A 68 -13.88 -4.98 -13.18
CA LEU A 68 -14.01 -4.29 -11.90
C LEU A 68 -14.47 -2.84 -12.05
N ALA A 69 -13.95 -2.12 -13.04
CA ALA A 69 -14.32 -0.74 -13.30
C ALA A 69 -15.79 -0.62 -13.75
N GLU A 70 -16.24 -1.52 -14.64
CA GLU A 70 -17.64 -1.60 -15.05
C GLU A 70 -18.54 -1.93 -13.85
N HIS A 71 -18.13 -2.87 -13.00
CA HIS A 71 -18.89 -3.20 -11.81
C HIS A 71 -19.00 -2.04 -10.81
N LEU A 72 -17.95 -1.22 -10.68
CA LEU A 72 -17.97 0.00 -9.86
C LEU A 72 -18.85 1.12 -10.44
N LEU A 73 -19.00 1.16 -11.77
CA LEU A 73 -19.92 2.10 -12.41
C LEU A 73 -21.39 1.70 -12.18
N GLU A 74 -21.68 0.40 -12.10
CA GLU A 74 -23.02 -0.11 -11.77
C GLU A 74 -23.32 -0.04 -10.26
N LYS A 75 -22.35 -0.42 -9.43
CA LYS A 75 -22.42 -0.42 -7.97
C LYS A 75 -21.35 0.53 -7.42
N GLU A 76 -21.76 1.67 -6.89
CA GLU A 76 -20.86 2.67 -6.28
C GLU A 76 -19.98 2.09 -5.15
N VAL A 77 -20.41 0.97 -4.54
CA VAL A 77 -19.71 0.26 -3.48
C VAL A 77 -19.66 -1.23 -3.80
N ILE A 78 -18.46 -1.82 -3.70
CA ILE A 78 -18.20 -3.24 -3.88
C ILE A 78 -17.59 -3.85 -2.61
N PHE A 79 -17.85 -5.13 -2.37
CA PHE A 79 -17.35 -5.85 -1.20
C PHE A 79 -16.34 -6.94 -1.58
N LYS A 80 -15.76 -7.57 -0.55
CA LYS A 80 -14.79 -8.67 -0.71
C LYS A 80 -15.32 -9.79 -1.61
N ASP A 81 -16.60 -10.13 -1.51
CA ASP A 81 -17.20 -11.21 -2.29
C ASP A 81 -17.28 -10.88 -3.79
N ASP A 82 -17.52 -9.61 -4.15
CA ASP A 82 -17.47 -9.13 -5.53
C ASP A 82 -16.03 -9.21 -6.09
N LEU A 83 -15.00 -8.98 -5.26
CA LEU A 83 -13.61 -9.18 -5.67
C LEU A 83 -13.28 -10.66 -5.89
N VAL A 84 -13.83 -11.56 -5.08
CA VAL A 84 -13.64 -13.00 -5.25
C VAL A 84 -14.35 -13.51 -6.51
N SER A 85 -15.49 -12.94 -6.90
CA SER A 85 -16.16 -13.32 -8.15
C SER A 85 -15.32 -12.92 -9.38
N ILE A 86 -14.74 -11.72 -9.39
CA ILE A 86 -13.95 -11.19 -10.52
C ILE A 86 -12.52 -11.79 -10.56
N PHE A 87 -11.82 -11.79 -9.43
CA PHE A 87 -10.42 -12.18 -9.37
C PHE A 87 -10.20 -13.65 -9.01
N GLY A 88 -11.20 -14.32 -8.43
CA GLY A 88 -11.09 -15.65 -7.85
C GLY A 88 -10.64 -15.63 -6.40
N LYS A 89 -10.48 -16.81 -5.80
CA LYS A 89 -9.92 -16.93 -4.45
C LYS A 89 -8.47 -16.44 -4.44
N ARG A 90 -8.10 -15.70 -3.40
CA ARG A 90 -6.73 -15.21 -3.22
C ARG A 90 -5.76 -16.40 -3.12
N PRO A 91 -4.68 -16.43 -3.92
CA PRO A 91 -3.74 -17.56 -3.94
C PRO A 91 -2.73 -17.58 -2.78
N PHE A 92 -2.77 -16.57 -1.89
CA PHE A 92 -1.91 -16.50 -0.70
C PHE A 92 -2.80 -16.52 0.54
N GLU A 93 -2.49 -17.41 1.47
CA GLU A 93 -3.20 -17.55 2.74
C GLU A 93 -3.18 -16.22 3.51
N LYS A 94 -4.34 -15.83 4.05
CA LYS A 94 -4.40 -14.84 5.11
C LYS A 94 -4.36 -15.61 6.42
N GLU A 95 -3.43 -15.27 7.31
CA GLU A 95 -3.71 -15.38 8.74
C GLU A 95 -4.93 -14.50 9.02
N GLU A 96 -6.02 -15.12 9.44
CA GLU A 96 -7.24 -14.42 9.85
C GLU A 96 -6.93 -13.63 11.13
N THR A 97 -6.71 -12.32 11.00
CA THR A 97 -6.82 -11.41 12.14
C THR A 97 -8.26 -10.92 12.21
N VAL A 98 -9.00 -11.60 13.09
CA VAL A 98 -10.27 -11.31 13.77
C VAL A 98 -10.89 -9.93 13.48
N GLU A 99 -12.07 -9.92 12.85
CA GLU A 99 -13.20 -9.05 13.22
C GLU A 99 -14.49 -9.50 12.50
N GLU A 100 -14.86 -10.77 12.67
CA GLU A 100 -16.28 -11.14 12.62
C GLU A 100 -16.97 -10.61 13.88
N LYS A 101 -17.73 -9.51 13.74
CA LYS A 101 -19.03 -9.24 14.40
C LYS A 101 -19.48 -7.80 14.16
N VAL A 102 -19.92 -7.49 12.94
CA VAL A 102 -21.01 -6.52 12.78
C VAL A 102 -22.22 -7.32 12.31
N LYS A 103 -22.97 -7.81 13.31
CA LYS A 103 -24.23 -8.52 13.12
C LYS A 103 -25.19 -7.64 12.32
N THR A 104 -25.60 -8.10 11.15
CA THR A 104 -26.90 -7.74 10.58
C THR A 104 -28.00 -8.43 11.40
N SER A 105 -28.93 -7.67 11.96
CA SER A 105 -30.36 -8.02 11.96
C SER A 105 -31.23 -6.85 12.47
N PRO A 106 -32.47 -6.71 11.96
CA PRO A 106 -33.28 -5.50 12.03
C PRO A 106 -34.22 -5.50 13.24
N THR A 107 -34.26 -4.41 14.02
CA THR A 107 -35.28 -4.25 15.08
C THR A 107 -36.54 -3.55 14.54
N LYS A 108 -37.51 -4.34 14.06
CA LYS A 108 -38.93 -3.97 14.20
C LYS A 108 -39.34 -4.26 15.64
N LYS A 109 -39.47 -3.25 16.49
CA LYS A 109 -40.27 -3.35 17.72
C LYS A 109 -41.66 -2.80 17.45
N ALA A 110 -42.62 -3.72 17.38
CA ALA A 110 -44.02 -3.42 17.58
C ALA A 110 -44.19 -2.89 19.01
N VAL A 111 -44.84 -1.73 19.16
CA VAL A 111 -45.34 -1.23 20.44
C VAL A 111 -46.83 -1.55 20.47
N LYS A 112 -47.23 -2.47 21.36
CA LYS A 112 -48.62 -2.66 21.80
C LYS A 112 -48.66 -2.63 23.33
N SER A 113 -49.45 -1.68 23.82
CA SER A 113 -50.36 -1.74 24.99
C SER A 113 -49.81 -2.23 26.34
N ALA A 114 -49.76 -1.28 27.29
CA ALA A 114 -50.23 -1.47 28.67
C ALA A 114 -50.94 -0.17 29.09
#